data_AF-A0A3A1XQY8-F1
#
_entry.id   AF-A0A3A1XQY8-F1
#
_cell.length_a   1.000
_cell.length_b   1.000
_cell.length_c   1.000
_cell.angle_alpha   90.00
_cell.angle_beta   90.00
_cell.angle_gamma   90.00
#
_symmetry.space_group_name_H-M   'P 1'
#
loop_
_entity.id
_entity.type
_entity.pdbx_description
1 polymer ?
#
loop_
_entity_poly.entity_id
_entity_poly.type
_entity_poly.pdbx_seq_one_letter_code
_entity_poly.pdbx_strand_id
1 'polypeptide(L)' 'MEAGYLVGKFVEGKLKELGTNGVIAWLSGSVGKMVAKKIVTKVAQAGVTAAAGYIAGLLGASGSIAGPLGAIVGGVGGWL' A
#
# COMPACT_ATOMS: atom_id res chain seq x y z
N MET A 1 4.14 -1.31 -14.38
CA MET A 1 4.87 -0.69 -13.26
C MET A 1 4.01 0.30 -12.45
N GLU A 2 2.75 0.56 -12.82
CA GLU A 2 1.98 1.68 -12.25
C GLU A 2 1.23 1.34 -10.95
N ALA A 3 0.66 0.15 -10.82
CA ALA A 3 -0.18 -0.19 -9.68
C ALA A 3 0.57 -0.15 -8.33
N GLY A 4 1.77 -0.72 -8.24
CA GLY A 4 2.57 -0.69 -7.02
C GLY A 4 3.01 0.73 -6.61
N TYR A 5 3.29 1.59 -7.59
CA TYR A 5 3.65 2.98 -7.35
C TYR A 5 2.45 3.80 -6.87
N LEU A 6 1.28 3.62 -7.48
CA LEU A 6 0.03 4.28 -7.05
C LEU A 6 -0.35 3.89 -5.61
N VAL A 7 -0.28 2.60 -5.25
CA VAL A 7 -0.49 2.17 -3.87
C VAL A 7 0.54 2.80 -2.95
N GLY A 8 1.83 2.77 -3.33
CA GLY A 8 2.89 3.35 -2.50
C GLY A 8 2.66 4.85 -2.26
N LYS A 9 2.24 5.61 -3.28
CA LYS A 9 1.91 7.04 -3.19
C LYS A 9 0.71 7.29 -2.29
N PHE A 10 -0.31 6.43 -2.39
CA PHE A 10 -1.47 6.51 -1.50
C PHE A 10 -1.10 6.21 -0.04
N VAL A 11 -0.29 5.18 0.19
CA VAL A 11 0.22 4.83 1.52
C VAL A 11 1.07 5.97 2.09
N GLU A 12 1.86 6.65 1.26
CA GLU A 12 2.62 7.84 1.66
C GLU A 12 1.70 9.02 2.01
N GLY A 13 0.65 9.27 1.22
CA GLY A 13 -0.37 10.28 1.54
C GLY A 13 -1.07 9.98 2.87
N LYS A 14 -1.49 8.73 3.08
CA LYS A 14 -2.11 8.28 4.33
C LYS A 14 -1.13 8.29 5.51
N LEU A 15 0.15 8.06 5.28
CA LEU A 15 1.20 8.18 6.28
C LEU A 15 1.30 9.61 6.81
N LYS A 16 1.13 10.61 5.93
CA LYS A 16 1.09 12.02 6.31
C LYS A 16 -0.20 12.42 7.04
N GLU A 17 -1.34 11.84 6.69
CA GLU A 17 -2.64 12.12 7.37
C GLU A 17 -2.80 11.40 8.72
N LEU A 18 -2.49 10.10 8.80
CA LEU A 18 -2.86 9.22 9.92
C LEU A 18 -1.65 8.72 10.73
N GLY A 19 -0.43 8.94 10.23
CA GLY A 19 0.78 8.37 10.79
C GLY A 19 0.91 6.85 10.57
N THR A 20 2.11 6.33 10.81
CA THR A 20 2.50 4.95 10.51
C THR A 20 1.55 3.91 11.11
N ASN A 21 1.16 4.08 12.38
CA ASN A 21 0.28 3.14 13.06
C ASN A 21 -1.16 3.17 12.52
N GLY A 22 -1.67 4.32 12.09
CA GLY A 22 -3.02 4.45 11.52
C GLY A 22 -3.12 3.73 10.17
N VAL A 23 -2.12 3.90 9.30
CA VAL A 23 -2.09 3.22 8.00
C VAL A 23 -1.89 1.71 8.15
N ILE A 24 -1.05 1.29 9.11
CA ILE A 24 -0.91 -0.13 9.44
C ILE A 24 -2.25 -0.68 9.89
N ALA A 25 -2.96 -0.04 10.84
CA ALA A 25 -4.25 -0.52 11.33
C ALA A 25 -5.28 -0.63 10.21
N TRP A 26 -5.34 0.35 9.32
CA TRP A 26 -6.24 0.35 8.17
C TRP A 26 -5.93 -0.76 7.15
N LEU A 27 -4.66 -0.92 6.77
CA LEU A 27 -4.23 -2.00 5.88
C LEU A 27 -4.35 -3.38 6.55
N SER A 28 -4.21 -3.46 7.87
CA SER A 28 -4.26 -4.73 8.62
C SER A 28 -5.57 -5.47 8.44
N GLY A 29 -6.69 -4.74 8.32
CA GLY A 29 -8.01 -5.32 8.06
C GLY A 29 -8.19 -5.89 6.64
N SER A 30 -7.30 -5.50 5.72
CA SER A 30 -7.39 -5.83 4.29
C SER A 30 -6.33 -6.83 3.84
N VAL A 31 -5.07 -6.64 4.23
CA VAL A 31 -3.91 -7.44 3.77
C VAL A 31 -3.24 -8.24 4.90
N GLY A 32 -3.73 -8.08 6.13
CA GLY A 32 -3.13 -8.67 7.32
C GLY A 32 -2.02 -7.80 7.93
N LYS A 33 -1.94 -7.83 9.26
CA LYS A 33 -1.09 -6.94 10.08
C LYS A 33 0.40 -7.00 9.73
N MET A 34 0.90 -8.18 9.37
CA MET A 34 2.31 -8.40 9.07
C MET A 34 2.72 -7.80 7.70
N VAL A 35 1.86 -7.94 6.70
CA VAL A 35 2.07 -7.38 5.35
C VAL A 35 1.89 -5.87 5.39
N ALA A 36 0.83 -5.40 6.03
CA ALA A 36 0.57 -3.98 6.27
C ALA A 36 1.79 -3.28 6.89
N LYS A 37 2.34 -3.85 7.97
CA LYS A 37 3.53 -3.31 8.64
C LYS A 37 4.73 -3.25 7.70
N LYS A 38 5.01 -4.31 6.95
CA LYS A 38 6.11 -4.34 5.97
C LYS A 38 5.94 -3.30 4.86
N ILE A 39 4.75 -3.17 4.29
CA ILE A 39 4.44 -2.18 3.25
C ILE A 39 4.69 -0.77 3.80
N VAL A 40 4.04 -0.43 4.91
CA VAL A 40 4.10 0.91 5.48
C VAL A 40 5.51 1.26 5.94
N THR A 41 6.23 0.33 6.60
CA THR A 41 7.62 0.56 6.98
C THR A 41 8.54 0.75 5.77
N LYS A 42 8.35 -0.03 4.69
CA LYS A 42 9.13 0.17 3.46
C LYS A 42 8.81 1.50 2.78
N VAL A 43 7.55 1.91 2.71
CA VAL A 43 7.16 3.22 2.16
C VAL A 43 7.76 4.35 3.01
N ALA A 44 7.67 4.24 4.34
CA ALA A 44 8.18 5.26 5.25
C ALA A 44 9.73 5.36 5.27
N GLN A 45 10.45 4.25 5.11
CA GLN A 45 11.92 4.23 5.17
C GLN A 45 12.60 4.39 3.82
N ALA A 46 12.09 3.72 2.78
CA ALA A 46 12.73 3.65 1.47
C ALA A 46 11.98 4.46 0.39
N GLY A 47 10.86 5.07 0.74
CA GLY A 47 10.02 5.85 -0.17
C GLY A 47 9.14 5.00 -1.08
N VAL A 48 8.23 5.69 -1.77
CA VAL A 48 7.22 5.11 -2.65
C VAL A 48 7.82 4.20 -3.71
N THR A 49 8.94 4.59 -4.32
CA THR A 49 9.55 3.90 -5.45
C THR A 49 10.11 2.52 -5.08
N ALA A 50 10.74 2.41 -3.91
CA ALA A 50 11.28 1.14 -3.42
C ALA A 50 10.17 0.21 -2.89
N ALA A 51 9.14 0.79 -2.27
CA ALA A 51 7.96 0.04 -1.85
C ALA A 51 7.12 -0.43 -3.04
N ALA A 52 7.08 0.33 -4.14
CA ALA A 52 6.30 0.02 -5.33
C ALA A 52 6.64 -1.36 -5.92
N GLY A 53 7.93 -1.71 -5.98
CA GLY A 53 8.36 -3.02 -6.45
C GLY A 53 7.90 -4.15 -5.51
N TYR A 54 7.96 -3.93 -4.20
CA TYR A 54 7.48 -4.89 -3.21
C TYR A 54 5.95 -5.05 -3.24
N ILE A 55 5.22 -3.95 -3.35
CA ILE A 55 3.77 -3.94 -3.45
C ILE A 55 3.31 -4.57 -4.77
N ALA A 56 3.97 -4.26 -5.89
CA ALA A 56 3.70 -4.89 -7.17
C ALA A 56 3.96 -6.40 -7.12
N GLY A 57 5.03 -6.83 -6.43
CA GLY A 57 5.29 -8.24 -6.16
C GLY A 57 4.18 -8.90 -5.35
N LEU A 58 3.64 -8.22 -4.33
CA LEU A 58 2.49 -8.71 -3.56
C LEU A 58 1.18 -8.73 -4.38
N LEU A 59 0.98 -7.74 -5.26
CA LEU A 59 -0.16 -7.68 -6.18
C LEU A 59 -0.11 -8.83 -7.20
N GLY A 60 1.09 -9.16 -7.70
CA GLY A 60 1.29 -10.23 -8.67
C GLY A 60 1.33 -11.63 -8.07
N ALA A 61 1.86 -11.78 -6.85
CA ALA A 61 2.02 -13.08 -6.19
C ALA A 61 0.80 -13.51 -5.38
N SER A 62 0.02 -12.56 -4.85
CA SER A 62 -1.12 -12.84 -3.98
C SER A 62 -2.37 -12.12 -4.49
N GLY A 63 -3.14 -12.78 -5.36
CA GLY A 63 -4.42 -12.28 -5.86
C GLY A 63 -5.40 -11.86 -4.74
N SER A 64 -5.28 -12.48 -3.56
CA SER A 64 -6.06 -12.15 -2.35
C SER A 64 -5.68 -10.81 -1.69
N ILE A 65 -4.43 -10.35 -1.86
CA ILE A 65 -3.94 -9.04 -1.38
C ILE A 65 -4.07 -8.00 -2.51
N ALA A 66 -4.00 -8.45 -3.76
CA ALA A 66 -4.26 -7.64 -4.95
C ALA A 66 -5.66 -7.05 -4.99
N GLY A 67 -6.68 -7.75 -4.47
CA GLY A 67 -8.04 -7.21 -4.37
C GLY A 67 -8.11 -5.97 -3.48
N PRO A 68 -7.74 -6.07 -2.19
CA PRO A 68 -7.75 -4.92 -1.29
C PRO A 68 -6.80 -3.81 -1.73
N LEU A 69 -5.57 -4.13 -2.15
CA LEU A 69 -4.63 -3.12 -2.64
C LEU A 69 -5.06 -2.53 -3.99
N GLY A 70 -5.69 -3.33 -4.85
CA GLY A 70 -6.26 -2.90 -6.12
C GLY A 70 -7.51 -2.05 -5.95
N ALA A 71 -8.32 -2.29 -4.90
CA ALA A 71 -9.42 -1.41 -4.50
C ALA A 71 -8.90 -0.07 -3.98
N ILE A 72 -7.71 -0.04 -3.38
CA ILE A 72 -7.01 1.22 -3.08
C ILE A 72 -6.61 1.92 -4.36
N VAL A 73 -6.00 1.22 -5.33
CA VAL A 73 -5.66 1.81 -6.64
C VAL A 73 -6.91 2.30 -7.38
N GLY A 74 -7.99 1.52 -7.40
CA GLY A 74 -9.25 1.87 -8.06
C GLY A 74 -10.02 2.97 -7.33
N GLY A 75 -9.95 3.01 -6.00
CA GLY A 75 -10.50 4.09 -5.19
C GLY A 75 -9.70 5.38 -5.30
N VAL A 76 -8.38 5.30 -5.48
CA VAL A 76 -7.51 6.47 -5.68
C VAL A 76 -7.57 6.98 -7.10
N GLY A 77 -7.64 6.09 -8.09
CA GLY A 77 -7.83 6.42 -9.50
C GLY A 77 -9.23 6.95 -9.83
N GLY A 78 -10.23 6.72 -8.96
CA GLY A 78 -11.55 7.31 -9.05
C GLY A 78 -11.75 8.61 -8.25
N TRP A 79 -10.72 9.05 -7.52
CA TRP A 79 -10.72 10.30 -6.73
C TRP A 79 -9.76 11.38 -7.32
N LEU A 80 -9.17 11.12 -8.49
CA LEU A 80 -8.50 12.10 -9.34
C LEU A 80 -9.38 12.41 -10.56
#